data_AF-A0A923S3I7-F1
#
_entry.id   AF-A0A923S3I7-F1
#
_cell.length_a   1.000
_cell.length_b   1.000
_cell.length_c   1.000
_cell.angle_alpha   90.00
_cell.angle_beta   90.00
_cell.angle_gamma   90.00
#
_symmetry.space_group_name_H-M   'P 1'
#
loop_
_entity.id
_entity.type
_entity.pdbx_description
1 polymer ?
#
loop_
_entity_poly.entity_id
_entity_poly.type
_entity_poly.pdbx_seq_one_letter_code
_entity_poly.pdbx_strand_id
1 'polypeptide(L)' 'MGSADYRIESSHPIGGRLWPAAGAQQYVVKDRALAVALAAKSFTTPGEEIRVVHVPTGEIVFRKAPNPDGQGDWSGEA' A
#
# COMPACT_ATOMS: atom_id res chain seq x y z
N MET A 1 20.33 6.15 -7.16
CA MET A 1 19.04 5.71 -6.60
C MET A 1 19.33 4.72 -5.50
N GLY A 2 19.23 5.15 -4.24
CA GLY A 2 19.48 4.26 -3.11
C GLY A 2 18.32 3.29 -2.98
N SER A 3 18.61 1.99 -3.00
CA SER A 3 17.66 0.95 -2.64
C SER A 3 17.30 1.15 -1.17
N ALA A 4 16.12 1.70 -0.90
CA ALA A 4 15.59 1.86 0.44
C ALA A 4 14.44 0.90 0.66
N ASP A 5 14.26 0.44 1.89
CA ASP A 5 13.14 -0.42 2.24
C ASP A 5 11.85 0.41 2.33
N TYR A 6 10.84 -0.03 1.60
CA TYR A 6 9.49 0.51 1.60
C TYR A 6 8.55 -0.56 2.13
N ARG A 7 7.88 -0.26 3.25
CA ARG A 7 6.92 -1.16 3.88
C ARG A 7 5.52 -0.77 3.47
N ILE A 8 4.80 -1.70 2.85
CA ILE A 8 3.36 -1.62 2.67
C ILE A 8 2.73 -2.14 3.95
N GLU A 9 1.79 -1.41 4.55
CA GLU A 9 1.12 -1.80 5.80
C GLU A 9 -0.36 -1.43 5.81
N SER A 10 -1.15 -2.22 6.54
CA SER A 10 -2.56 -2.00 6.86
C SER A 10 -2.85 -2.56 8.26
N SER A 11 -3.85 -2.00 8.94
CA SER A 11 -4.36 -2.55 10.21
C SER A 11 -5.06 -3.90 10.02
N HIS A 12 -5.47 -4.21 8.79
CA HIS A 12 -6.21 -5.41 8.45
C HIS A 12 -5.48 -6.24 7.38
N PRO A 13 -5.77 -7.55 7.29
CA PRO A 13 -5.18 -8.41 6.28
C PRO A 13 -5.28 -7.78 4.89
N ILE A 14 -4.15 -7.78 4.18
CA ILE A 14 -4.08 -7.28 2.82
C ILE A 14 -4.32 -8.47 1.88
N GLY A 15 -5.29 -8.29 0.99
CA GLY A 15 -5.58 -9.18 -0.13
C GLY A 15 -5.20 -8.52 -1.45
N GLY A 16 -4.97 -9.33 -2.48
CA GLY A 16 -4.64 -8.82 -3.80
C GLY A 16 -4.09 -9.91 -4.70
N ARG A 17 -4.41 -9.83 -6.00
CA ARG A 17 -3.88 -10.79 -6.98
C ARG A 17 -2.34 -10.76 -7.07
N LEU A 18 -1.75 -9.58 -6.86
CA LEU A 18 -0.32 -9.36 -6.90
C LEU A 18 0.31 -9.33 -5.50
N TRP A 19 -0.50 -9.53 -4.44
CA TRP A 19 -0.01 -9.47 -3.08
C TRP A 19 0.73 -10.78 -2.75
N PRO A 20 2.05 -10.73 -2.49
CA PRO A 20 2.87 -11.94 -2.37
C PRO A 20 2.70 -12.68 -1.04
N ALA A 21 2.03 -12.06 -0.06
CA ALA A 21 1.88 -12.62 1.28
C ALA A 21 0.40 -12.66 1.68
N ALA A 22 -0.34 -13.63 1.14
CA ALA A 22 -1.78 -13.77 1.39
C ALA A 22 -2.12 -13.70 2.89
N GLY A 23 -2.97 -12.76 3.27
CA GLY A 23 -3.39 -12.55 4.66
C GLY A 23 -2.39 -11.77 5.54
N ALA A 24 -1.20 -11.44 5.04
CA ALA A 24 -0.27 -10.57 5.74
C ALA A 24 -0.77 -9.12 5.75
N GLN A 25 -0.58 -8.45 6.87
CA GLN A 25 -0.89 -7.04 7.08
C GLN A 25 0.22 -6.11 6.56
N GLN A 26 1.41 -6.66 6.29
CA GLN A 26 2.57 -5.89 5.84
C GLN A 26 3.45 -6.67 4.86
N TYR A 27 4.14 -5.94 3.99
CA TYR A 27 5.14 -6.48 3.07
C TYR A 27 6.20 -5.42 2.75
N VAL A 28 7.48 -5.81 2.68
CA VAL A 28 8.59 -4.89 2.45
C VAL A 28 9.22 -5.15 1.09
N VAL A 29 9.46 -4.08 0.33
CA VAL A 29 10.17 -4.12 -0.95
C VAL A 29 11.24 -3.03 -1.00
N LYS A 30 12.25 -3.22 -1.85
CA LYS A 30 13.39 -2.29 -1.98
C LYS A 30 13.18 -1.17 -3.01
N ASP A 31 11.99 -1.10 -3.60
CA ASP A 31 11.64 -0.15 -4.65
C ASP A 31 10.33 0.57 -4.34
N ARG A 32 10.35 1.90 -4.44
CA ARG A 32 9.19 2.76 -4.13
C ARG A 32 8.04 2.50 -5.09
N ALA A 33 8.32 2.45 -6.40
CA ALA A 33 7.28 2.33 -7.41
C ALA A 33 6.58 0.98 -7.31
N LEU A 34 7.33 -0.09 -7.06
CA LEU A 34 6.78 -1.41 -6.76
C LEU A 34 5.92 -1.38 -5.50
N ALA A 35 6.38 -0.74 -4.42
CA ALA A 35 5.61 -0.64 -3.18
C ALA A 35 4.26 0.04 -3.38
N VAL A 36 4.27 1.17 -4.10
CA VAL A 36 3.06 1.93 -4.43
C VAL A 36 2.15 1.12 -5.35
N ALA A 37 2.68 0.45 -6.37
CA ALA A 37 1.88 -0.37 -7.28
C ALA A 37 1.19 -1.54 -6.55
N LEU A 38 1.91 -2.20 -5.64
CA LEU A 38 1.33 -3.25 -4.79
C LEU A 38 0.23 -2.69 -3.88
N ALA A 39 0.50 -1.62 -3.14
CA ALA A 39 -0.50 -0.99 -2.26
C ALA A 39 -1.75 -0.51 -3.03
N ALA A 40 -1.56 0.10 -4.19
CA ALA A 40 -2.63 0.57 -5.08
C ALA A 40 -3.54 -0.57 -5.56
N LYS A 41 -2.95 -1.71 -5.94
CA LYS A 41 -3.65 -2.87 -6.50
C LYS A 41 -4.15 -3.86 -5.45
N SER A 42 -3.70 -3.73 -4.21
CA SER A 42 -4.22 -4.50 -3.08
C SER A 42 -5.54 -3.95 -2.55
N PHE A 43 -6.29 -4.80 -1.87
CA PHE A 43 -7.51 -4.46 -1.15
C PHE A 43 -7.39 -4.93 0.29
N THR A 44 -8.12 -4.29 1.18
CA THR A 44 -8.24 -4.66 2.59
C THR A 44 -9.70 -4.53 2.98
N THR A 45 -10.04 -4.76 4.25
CA THR A 45 -11.41 -4.63 4.75
C THR A 45 -11.99 -3.26 4.37
N PRO A 46 -13.26 -3.16 3.93
CA PRO A 46 -13.90 -1.87 3.65
C PRO A 46 -13.82 -0.96 4.88
N GLY A 47 -13.47 0.31 4.67
CA GLY A 47 -13.21 1.26 5.75
C GLY A 47 -11.74 1.32 6.21
N GLU A 48 -10.87 0.46 5.69
CA GLU A 48 -9.46 0.39 6.10
C GLU A 48 -8.49 0.90 5.04
N GLU A 49 -7.33 1.34 5.50
CA GLU A 49 -6.33 2.02 4.70
C GLU A 49 -5.12 1.13 4.42
N ILE A 50 -4.54 1.29 3.23
CA ILE A 50 -3.25 0.70 2.89
C ILE A 50 -2.25 1.83 2.71
N ARG A 51 -1.13 1.76 3.42
CA ARG A 51 -0.10 2.80 3.42
C ARG A 51 1.22 2.22 2.93
N VAL A 52 2.05 3.07 2.34
CA VAL A 52 3.44 2.75 2.03
C VAL A 52 4.32 3.70 2.82
N VAL A 53 5.21 3.12 3.63
CA VAL A 53 6.13 3.82 4.52
C VAL A 53 7.55 3.62 4.04
N HIS A 54 8.30 4.71 3.88
CA HIS A 54 9.73 4.67 3.67
C HIS A 54 10.43 4.38 5.00
N VAL A 55 10.85 3.12 5.19
CA VAL A 55 11.32 2.57 6.48
C VAL A 55 12.44 3.41 7.12
N PRO A 56 13.47 3.89 6.40
CA PRO A 56 14.54 4.68 7.01
C PRO A 56 14.08 6.01 7.63
N THR A 57 13.02 6.61 7.08
CA THR A 57 12.55 7.95 7.50
C THR A 57 11.23 7.91 8.27
N GLY A 58 10.46 6.83 8.15
CA GLY A 58 9.09 6.75 8.62
C GLY A 58 8.06 7.54 7.78
N GLU A 59 8.49 8.18 6.68
CA GLU A 59 7.59 8.96 5.83
C GLU A 59 6.57 8.08 5.10
N ILE A 60 5.30 8.49 5.11
CA ILE A 60 4.25 7.84 4.30
C ILE A 60 4.33 8.40 2.89
N VAL A 61 4.85 7.59 1.96
CA VAL A 61 5.04 7.99 0.55
C VAL A 61 3.81 7.72 -0.32
N PHE A 62 2.86 6.93 0.19
CA PHE A 62 1.57 6.68 -0.45
C PHE A 62 0.54 6.25 0.59
N ARG A 63 -0.70 6.70 0.42
CA ARG A 63 -1.84 6.36 1.25
C ARG A 63 -3.03 6.08 0.35
N LYS A 64 -3.55 4.85 0.44
CA LYS A 64 -4.82 4.47 -0.17
C LYS A 64 -5.91 4.71 0.86
N ALA A 65 -6.76 5.69 0.59
CA ALA A 65 -7.90 6.03 1.42
C ALA A 65 -8.85 4.83 1.56
N PRO A 66 -9.56 4.72 2.70
CA PRO A 66 -10.54 3.67 2.87
C PRO A 66 -11.69 3.97 1.93
N ASN A 67 -11.91 3.09 0.95
CA ASN A 67 -13.00 3.23 0.01
C ASN A 67 -14.29 2.79 0.72
N PRO A 68 -15.24 3.69 1.04
CA PRO A 68 -16.51 3.27 1.66
C PRO A 68 -17.36 2.42 0.71
N ASP A 69 -17.09 2.46 -0.61
CA ASP A 69 -17.90 1.83 -1.67
C ASP A 69 -17.08 0.96 -2.65
N GLY A 70 -15.83 0.60 -2.34
CA GLY A 70 -15.08 -0.39 -3.14
C GLY A 70 -14.67 0.02 -4.58
N GLN A 71 -14.97 1.23 -5.07
CA GLN A 71 -14.51 1.72 -6.37
C GLN A 71 -13.48 2.86 -6.22
N GLY A 72 -12.21 2.56 -6.46
CA GLY A 72 -11.11 3.52 -6.35
C GLY A 72 -11.27 4.71 -7.30
N ASP A 73 -11.69 5.84 -6.77
CA ASP A 73 -11.60 7.14 -7.44
C ASP A 73 -10.15 7.63 -7.29
N TRP A 74 -9.35 7.42 -8.33
CA TRP A 74 -8.05 8.05 -8.46
C TRP A 74 -8.24 9.48 -8.94
N SER A 75 -8.54 10.38 -8.00
CA SER A 75 -8.37 11.82 -8.21
C SER A 75 -6.88 12.17 -8.08
N GLY A 76 -6.13 11.95 -9.17
CA GLY A 76 -4.83 12.57 -9.39
C GLY A 76 -5.03 13.82 -10.22
N GLU A 77 -4.94 14.97 -9.57
CA GLU A 77 -5.17 16.30 -10.13
C GLU A 77 -4.03 16.71 -11.08
N ALA A 78 -4.36 17.60 -12.02
CA ALA A 78 -3.70 17.91 -13.30
C ALA A 78 -2.28 18.51 -13.25
#